data_AF-A0AAV0D8V9-F1
#
_entry.id   AF-A0AAV0D8V9-F1
#
_cell.length_a   1.000
_cell.length_b   1.000
_cell.length_c   1.000
_cell.angle_alpha   90.00
_cell.angle_beta   90.00
_cell.angle_gamma   90.00
#
_symmetry.space_group_name_H-M   'P 1'
#
loop_
_entity.id
_entity.type
_entity.pdbx_description
1 polymer ?
#
loop_
_entity_poly.entity_id
_entity_poly.type
_entity_poly.pdbx_seq_one_letter_code
_entity_poly.pdbx_strand_id
1 'polypeptide(L)'
;MLGLTLLPSETQHQPWPMFRYSTKRWKEKIINSELKRRKGLCPLTPEETALTLQALGINPSFQIYLASGEIYGGPRRLQNLFAAFPNMVRKETLLEPLGLRLFKGHQSQMAALDYLVSLESDIFVPTYAGNMARVVEGHRRYLGFRKTILLDRKVIVRLTDQ
;
A
#
# COMPACT_ATOMS: atom_id res chain seq x y z
N MET A 1 12.62 -11.33 -1.50
CA MET A 1 12.02 -9.97 -1.40
C MET A 1 10.51 -10.07 -1.20
N LEU A 2 9.96 -9.31 -0.24
CA LEU A 2 8.51 -9.18 0.01
C LEU A 2 7.96 -7.94 -0.72
N GLY A 3 6.98 -8.10 -1.59
CA GLY A 3 6.23 -6.98 -2.17
C GLY A 3 5.08 -6.56 -1.27
N LEU A 4 5.09 -5.32 -0.78
CA LEU A 4 4.07 -4.74 0.08
C LEU A 4 3.40 -3.57 -0.63
N THR A 5 2.09 -3.63 -0.88
CA THR A 5 1.36 -2.47 -1.41
C THR A 5 0.70 -1.68 -0.29
N LEU A 6 1.03 -0.39 -0.20
CA LEU A 6 0.26 0.57 0.58
C LEU A 6 -0.44 1.53 -0.39
N LEU A 7 -1.69 1.87 -0.08
CA LEU A 7 -2.37 2.91 -0.84
C LEU A 7 -1.81 4.28 -0.43
N PRO A 8 -1.36 5.10 -1.40
CA PRO A 8 -1.12 6.50 -1.12
C PRO A 8 -2.43 7.16 -0.70
N SER A 9 -2.35 8.14 0.20
CA SER A 9 -3.45 9.11 0.28
C SER A 9 -3.28 10.07 -0.87
N GLU A 10 -4.35 10.36 -1.60
CA GLU A 10 -4.35 11.47 -2.55
C GLU A 10 -3.83 12.74 -1.85
N THR A 11 -2.64 13.21 -2.21
CA THR A 11 -2.09 14.48 -1.75
C THR A 11 -2.72 15.59 -2.57
N GLN A 12 -3.95 15.96 -2.23
CA GLN A 12 -4.53 17.21 -2.67
C GLN A 12 -4.82 18.08 -1.45
N HIS A 13 -4.03 19.16 -1.32
CA HIS A 13 -4.19 20.23 -0.34
C HIS A 13 -5.44 21.07 -0.65
N GLN A 14 -6.61 20.44 -0.56
CA GLN A 14 -7.93 21.07 -0.58
C GLN A 14 -8.71 20.48 0.60
N PRO A 15 -9.55 21.27 1.31
CA PRO A 15 -10.42 20.69 2.32
C PRO A 15 -11.32 19.63 1.67
N TRP A 16 -11.05 18.35 1.96
CA TRP A 16 -11.77 17.18 1.44
C TRP A 16 -13.29 17.32 1.41
N PRO A 17 -13.96 18.01 2.35
CA PRO A 17 -15.40 18.26 2.24
C PRO A 17 -15.75 19.08 1.00
N MET A 18 -15.12 20.23 0.78
CA MET A 18 -15.46 21.14 -0.31
C MET A 18 -15.31 20.48 -1.69
N PHE A 19 -14.22 19.75 -1.92
CA PHE A 19 -13.99 19.04 -3.18
C PHE A 19 -15.02 17.92 -3.44
N ARG A 20 -15.40 17.18 -2.39
CA ARG A 20 -16.45 16.16 -2.48
C ARG A 20 -17.80 16.78 -2.82
N TYR A 21 -18.16 17.90 -2.19
CA TYR A 21 -19.42 18.58 -2.46
C TYR A 21 -19.45 19.26 -3.84
N SER A 22 -18.33 19.82 -4.31
CA SER A 22 -18.26 20.48 -5.63
C SER A 22 -18.30 19.50 -6.80
N THR A 23 -17.85 18.25 -6.61
CA THR A 23 -17.80 17.26 -7.69
C THR A 23 -19.10 16.48 -7.82
N LYS A 24 -19.95 16.77 -8.82
CA LYS A 24 -21.24 16.08 -9.03
C LYS A 24 -21.16 14.54 -9.08
N ARG A 25 -20.06 13.99 -9.64
CA ARG A 25 -19.86 12.54 -9.80
C ARG A 25 -19.50 11.78 -8.51
N TRP A 26 -19.15 12.47 -7.43
CA TRP A 26 -18.88 11.83 -6.14
C TRP A 26 -20.19 11.38 -5.49
N LYS A 27 -20.42 10.06 -5.47
CA LYS A 27 -21.65 9.46 -4.94
C LYS A 27 -21.79 9.63 -3.43
N GLU A 28 -20.70 9.47 -2.68
CA GLU A 28 -20.70 9.62 -1.22
C GLU A 28 -20.11 10.97 -0.81
N LYS A 29 -20.95 11.86 -0.28
CA LYS A 29 -20.53 13.17 0.22
C LYS A 29 -20.09 13.12 1.68
N ILE A 30 -20.80 12.34 2.49
CA ILE A 30 -20.50 12.14 3.91
C ILE A 30 -19.79 10.79 4.05
N ILE A 31 -18.64 10.78 4.72
CA ILE A 31 -17.82 9.57 4.91
C ILE A 31 -17.61 9.39 6.40
N ASN A 32 -18.12 8.28 6.95
CA ASN A 32 -17.73 7.81 8.28
C ASN A 32 -16.52 6.88 8.12
N SER A 33 -15.32 7.42 8.41
CA SER A 33 -14.05 6.71 8.24
C SER A 33 -13.94 5.49 9.16
N GLU A 34 -14.38 5.60 10.40
CA GLU A 34 -14.36 4.51 11.38
C GLU A 34 -15.24 3.34 10.95
N LEU A 35 -16.46 3.61 10.49
CA LEU A 35 -17.36 2.58 10.01
C LEU A 35 -16.81 1.89 8.76
N LYS A 36 -16.21 2.66 7.83
CA LYS A 36 -15.55 2.10 6.65
C LYS A 36 -14.34 1.24 7.02
N ARG A 37 -13.50 1.69 7.96
CA ARG A 37 -12.35 0.93 8.48
C ARG A 37 -12.83 -0.39 9.10
N ARG A 38 -13.81 -0.36 10.01
CA ARG A 38 -14.41 -1.56 10.62
C ARG A 38 -15.03 -2.53 9.60
N LYS A 39 -15.57 -2.01 8.50
CA LYS A 39 -16.08 -2.83 7.39
C LYS A 39 -14.98 -3.37 6.45
N GLY A 40 -13.70 -3.07 6.71
CA GLY A 40 -12.57 -3.50 5.87
C GLY A 40 -12.50 -2.78 4.52
N LEU A 41 -13.12 -1.60 4.42
CA LEU A 41 -13.16 -0.77 3.21
C LEU A 41 -12.02 0.26 3.15
N CYS A 42 -11.24 0.40 4.22
CA CYS A 42 -10.02 1.19 4.25
C CYS A 42 -8.79 0.30 4.09
N PRO A 43 -7.67 0.82 3.55
CA PRO A 43 -6.36 0.17 3.67
C PRO A 43 -5.94 0.07 5.14
N LEU A 44 -5.05 -0.87 5.44
CA LEU A 44 -4.39 -0.90 6.75
C LEU A 44 -3.47 0.31 6.91
N THR A 45 -3.33 0.82 8.15
CA THR A 45 -2.33 1.84 8.48
C THR A 45 -0.92 1.23 8.48
N PRO A 46 0.15 2.03 8.37
CA PRO A 46 1.52 1.53 8.50
C PRO A 46 1.76 0.76 9.81
N GLU A 47 1.14 1.18 10.91
CA GLU A 47 1.23 0.54 12.23
C GLU A 47 0.51 -0.81 12.25
N GLU A 48 -0.73 -0.87 11.77
CA GLU A 48 -1.47 -2.13 11.60
C GLU A 48 -0.71 -3.10 10.69
N THR A 49 -0.09 -2.56 9.63
CA THR A 49 0.71 -3.33 8.68
C THR A 49 1.96 -3.91 9.37
N ALA A 50 2.68 -3.11 10.14
CA ALA A 50 3.87 -3.56 10.87
C ALA A 50 3.52 -4.70 11.84
N LEU A 51 2.48 -4.51 12.66
CA LEU A 51 1.98 -5.53 13.59
C LEU A 51 1.55 -6.81 12.86
N THR A 52 0.81 -6.67 11.75
CA THR A 52 0.34 -7.82 10.98
C THR A 52 1.50 -8.61 10.40
N LEU A 53 2.52 -7.95 9.83
CA LEU A 53 3.68 -8.63 9.27
C LEU A 53 4.49 -9.35 10.35
N GLN A 54 4.66 -8.73 11.52
CA GLN A 54 5.30 -9.37 12.69
C GLN A 54 4.50 -10.59 13.16
N ALA A 55 3.17 -10.49 13.27
CA ALA A 55 2.30 -11.59 13.67
C ALA A 55 2.30 -12.76 12.67
N LEU A 56 2.51 -12.47 11.38
CA LEU A 56 2.70 -13.48 10.34
C LEU A 56 4.09 -14.14 10.35
N GLY A 57 4.98 -13.73 11.26
CA GLY A 57 6.33 -14.27 11.36
C GLY A 57 7.26 -13.80 10.24
N ILE A 58 6.97 -12.66 9.59
CA ILE A 58 7.89 -12.07 8.63
C ILE A 58 9.12 -11.59 9.39
N ASN A 59 10.27 -12.13 9.04
CA ASN A 59 11.51 -11.79 9.71
C ASN A 59 11.95 -10.36 9.34
N PRO A 60 12.33 -9.50 10.31
CA PRO A 60 12.85 -8.16 10.08
C PRO A 60 14.02 -8.06 9.09
N SER A 61 14.79 -9.15 8.91
CA SER A 61 15.88 -9.22 7.94
C SER A 61 15.44 -9.29 6.48
N PHE A 62 14.16 -9.59 6.21
CA PHE A 62 13.63 -9.64 4.85
C PHE A 62 13.78 -8.29 4.16
N GLN A 63 14.24 -8.31 2.91
CA GLN A 63 14.13 -7.14 2.06
C GLN A 63 12.66 -6.94 1.64
N ILE A 64 12.07 -5.83 2.05
CA ILE A 64 10.68 -5.49 1.76
C ILE A 64 10.64 -4.36 0.74
N TYR A 65 10.02 -4.59 -0.40
CA TYR A 65 9.69 -3.54 -1.36
C TYR A 65 8.33 -2.91 -1.03
N LEU A 66 8.33 -1.60 -0.78
CA LEU A 66 7.11 -0.85 -0.55
C LEU A 66 6.61 -0.23 -1.87
N ALA A 67 5.61 -0.88 -2.45
CA ALA A 67 4.84 -0.41 -3.60
C ALA A 67 3.80 0.63 -3.15
N SER A 68 4.18 1.91 -3.15
CA SER A 68 3.29 3.01 -2.78
C SER A 68 3.68 4.32 -3.46
N GLY A 69 2.69 5.20 -3.65
CA GLY A 69 2.94 6.63 -3.84
C GLY A 69 3.30 7.32 -2.51
N GLU A 70 3.17 8.65 -2.47
CA GLU A 70 3.32 9.40 -1.22
C GLU A 70 2.23 9.01 -0.21
N ILE A 71 2.67 8.62 0.99
CA ILE A 71 1.79 8.23 2.08
C ILE A 71 1.37 9.48 2.87
N TYR A 72 0.11 9.55 3.30
CA TYR A 72 -0.39 10.63 4.17
C TYR A 72 0.48 10.78 5.42
N GLY A 73 0.83 12.03 5.75
CA GLY A 73 1.71 12.34 6.88
C GLY A 73 3.17 11.90 6.66
N GLY A 74 3.51 11.49 5.44
CA GLY A 74 4.87 11.35 4.96
C GLY A 74 5.73 10.35 5.74
N PRO A 75 7.05 10.59 5.81
CA PRO A 75 7.99 9.69 6.48
C PRO A 75 7.66 9.43 7.95
N ARG A 76 7.08 10.42 8.65
CA ARG A 76 6.70 10.28 10.07
C ARG A 76 5.74 9.11 10.29
N ARG A 77 4.77 8.93 9.39
CA ARG A 77 3.81 7.81 9.47
C ARG A 77 4.40 6.47 9.10
N LEU A 78 5.50 6.46 8.34
CA LEU A 78 6.20 5.23 7.98
C LEU A 78 7.27 4.83 9.00
N GLN A 79 7.58 5.70 9.98
CA GLN A 79 8.67 5.49 10.92
C GLN A 79 8.56 4.15 11.67
N ASN A 80 7.37 3.81 12.19
CA ASN A 80 7.16 2.55 12.91
C ASN A 80 7.35 1.33 11.99
N LEU A 81 6.91 1.44 10.74
CA LEU A 81 7.05 0.37 9.75
C LEU A 81 8.53 0.17 9.36
N PHE A 82 9.29 1.26 9.16
CA PHE A 82 10.73 1.19 8.89
C PHE A 82 11.53 0.71 10.10
N ALA A 83 11.11 1.07 11.33
CA ALA A 83 11.75 0.59 12.54
C ALA A 83 11.55 -0.93 12.73
N ALA A 84 10.37 -1.46 12.39
CA ALA A 84 10.09 -2.89 12.44
C ALA A 84 10.81 -3.68 11.34
N PHE A 85 11.01 -3.07 10.17
CA PHE A 85 11.63 -3.69 9.00
C PHE A 85 12.69 -2.77 8.38
N PRO A 86 13.95 -2.83 8.85
CA PRO A 86 15.00 -1.89 8.44
C PRO A 86 15.44 -2.05 6.99
N ASN A 87 15.28 -3.24 6.40
CA ASN A 87 15.69 -3.54 5.01
C ASN A 87 14.61 -3.18 3.99
N MET A 88 13.83 -2.13 4.26
CA MET A 88 12.75 -1.71 3.37
C MET A 88 13.28 -0.80 2.26
N VAL A 89 12.85 -1.08 1.04
CA VAL A 89 13.25 -0.37 -0.18
C VAL A 89 12.02 0.17 -0.90
N ARG A 90 12.19 1.26 -1.64
CA ARG A 90 11.15 1.90 -2.45
C ARG A 90 11.67 2.12 -3.87
N LYS A 91 10.79 2.46 -4.81
CA LYS A 91 11.23 2.83 -6.18
C LYS A 91 12.26 3.96 -6.20
N GLU A 92 12.19 4.89 -5.24
CA GLU A 92 13.16 5.97 -5.11
C GLU A 92 14.57 5.49 -4.69
N THR A 93 14.67 4.31 -4.08
CA THR A 93 15.95 3.70 -3.69
C THR A 93 16.42 2.61 -4.65
N LEU A 94 15.53 2.07 -5.50
CA LEU A 94 15.86 1.03 -6.48
C LEU A 94 16.51 1.57 -7.75
N LEU A 95 16.07 2.74 -8.23
CA LEU A 95 16.55 3.32 -9.48
C LEU A 95 17.51 4.47 -9.18
N GLU A 96 18.53 4.62 -10.03
CA GLU A 96 19.36 5.82 -10.02
C GLU A 96 18.48 7.06 -10.24
N PRO A 97 18.76 8.20 -9.56
CA PRO A 97 17.94 9.41 -9.69
C PRO A 97 17.69 9.85 -11.13
N LEU A 98 18.63 9.60 -12.05
CA LEU A 98 18.47 9.90 -13.47
C LEU A 98 17.43 9.01 -14.15
N GLY A 99 17.44 7.71 -13.88
CA GLY A 99 16.43 6.76 -14.39
C GLY A 99 15.03 7.07 -13.86
N LEU A 100 14.94 7.51 -12.60
CA LEU A 100 13.65 7.89 -12.00
C LEU A 100 13.09 9.19 -12.57
N ARG A 101 13.95 10.12 -13.03
CA ARG A 101 13.50 11.39 -13.67
C ARG A 101 12.67 11.15 -14.92
N LEU A 102 12.92 10.07 -15.67
CA LEU A 102 12.16 9.72 -16.87
C LEU A 102 10.68 9.47 -16.55
N PHE A 103 10.39 8.99 -15.34
CA PHE A 103 9.04 8.67 -14.89
C PHE A 103 8.39 9.79 -14.08
N LYS A 104 9.11 10.89 -13.79
CA LYS A 104 8.52 12.05 -13.09
C LYS A 104 7.38 12.63 -13.93
N GLY A 105 6.27 12.97 -13.25
CA GLY A 105 5.03 13.43 -13.91
C GLY A 105 4.18 12.32 -14.53
N HIS A 106 4.69 11.08 -14.61
CA HIS A 106 4.01 9.95 -15.24
C HIS A 106 3.58 8.91 -14.19
N GLN A 107 2.51 9.21 -13.45
CA GLN A 107 2.05 8.38 -12.33
C GLN A 107 1.77 6.93 -12.74
N SER A 108 1.19 6.71 -13.92
CA SER A 108 0.91 5.36 -14.44
C SER A 108 2.19 4.56 -14.70
N GLN A 109 3.26 5.21 -15.17
CA GLN A 109 4.55 4.53 -15.40
C GLN A 109 5.26 4.25 -14.07
N MET A 110 5.18 5.16 -13.09
CA MET A 110 5.64 4.91 -11.72
C MET A 110 4.91 3.74 -11.07
N ALA A 111 3.60 3.60 -11.31
CA ALA A 111 2.82 2.45 -10.85
C ALA A 111 3.20 1.15 -11.59
N ALA A 112 3.65 1.23 -12.84
CA ALA A 112 4.15 0.07 -13.58
C ALA A 112 5.45 -0.49 -12.97
N LEU A 113 6.32 0.36 -12.42
CA LEU A 113 7.49 -0.10 -11.67
C LEU A 113 7.08 -0.87 -10.41
N ASP A 114 6.15 -0.30 -9.64
CA ASP A 114 5.57 -0.98 -8.47
C ASP A 114 4.94 -2.33 -8.84
N TYR A 115 4.35 -2.41 -10.04
CA TYR A 115 3.71 -3.61 -10.55
C TYR A 115 4.71 -4.71 -10.86
N LEU A 116 5.77 -4.38 -11.60
CA LEU A 116 6.81 -5.33 -11.98
C LEU A 116 7.52 -5.90 -10.75
N VAL A 117 7.90 -5.05 -9.79
CA VAL A 117 8.57 -5.52 -8.57
C VAL A 117 7.62 -6.38 -7.71
N SER A 118 6.34 -6.00 -7.61
CA SER A 118 5.35 -6.79 -6.87
C SER A 118 5.09 -8.14 -7.55
N LEU A 119 5.04 -8.17 -8.88
CA LEU A 119 4.89 -9.39 -9.68
C LEU A 119 6.09 -10.31 -9.47
N GLU A 120 7.31 -9.77 -9.46
CA GLU A 120 8.53 -10.56 -9.36
C GLU A 120 8.93 -10.96 -7.93
N SER A 121 8.34 -10.35 -6.90
CA SER A 121 8.60 -10.67 -5.49
C SER A 121 8.29 -12.13 -5.12
N ASP A 122 8.97 -12.68 -4.11
CA ASP A 122 8.73 -14.05 -3.64
C ASP A 122 7.37 -14.18 -2.95
N ILE A 123 7.05 -13.18 -2.13
CA ILE A 123 5.80 -13.08 -1.38
C ILE A 123 5.20 -11.71 -1.67
N PHE A 124 3.90 -11.68 -1.98
CA PHE A 124 3.15 -10.44 -2.17
C PHE A 124 2.07 -10.28 -1.08
N VAL A 125 2.03 -9.12 -0.43
CA VAL A 125 1.06 -8.77 0.62
C VAL A 125 0.38 -7.44 0.27
N PRO A 126 -0.87 -7.45 -0.23
CA PRO A 126 -1.64 -6.22 -0.42
C PRO A 126 -2.33 -5.80 0.89
N THR A 127 -2.17 -4.54 1.31
CA THR A 127 -2.92 -3.99 2.46
C THR A 127 -4.31 -3.47 2.09
N TYR A 128 -4.62 -3.41 0.80
CA TYR A 128 -5.95 -3.08 0.28
C TYR A 128 -6.28 -3.83 -1.00
N ALA A 129 -7.55 -4.20 -1.18
CA ALA A 129 -8.02 -4.94 -2.36
C ALA A 129 -8.34 -4.00 -3.54
N GLY A 130 -7.40 -3.13 -3.88
CA GLY A 130 -7.50 -2.20 -5.00
C GLY A 130 -7.22 -2.85 -6.36
N ASN A 131 -7.36 -2.08 -7.44
CA ASN A 131 -7.11 -2.57 -8.80
C ASN A 131 -5.69 -3.15 -8.94
N MET A 132 -4.68 -2.46 -8.41
CA MET A 132 -3.29 -2.93 -8.40
C MET A 132 -3.16 -4.32 -7.78
N ALA A 133 -3.70 -4.50 -6.56
CA ALA A 133 -3.63 -5.78 -5.86
C ALA A 133 -4.28 -6.91 -6.65
N ARG A 134 -5.46 -6.67 -7.25
CA ARG A 134 -6.18 -7.67 -8.05
C ARG A 134 -5.41 -8.07 -9.31
N VAL A 135 -4.81 -7.11 -10.01
CA VAL A 135 -4.05 -7.38 -11.23
C VAL A 135 -2.76 -8.14 -10.90
N VAL A 136 -2.04 -7.76 -9.85
CA VAL A 136 -0.83 -8.48 -9.39
C VAL A 136 -1.19 -9.90 -8.95
N GLU A 137 -2.23 -10.07 -8.13
CA GLU A 137 -2.71 -11.38 -7.68
C GLU A 137 -3.08 -12.28 -8.87
N GLY A 138 -3.87 -11.76 -9.82
CA GLY A 138 -4.26 -12.49 -11.02
C GLY A 138 -3.06 -12.91 -11.87
N HIS A 139 -2.11 -12.01 -12.09
CA HIS A 139 -0.93 -12.31 -12.90
C HIS A 139 0.02 -13.30 -12.22
N ARG A 140 0.22 -13.17 -10.90
CA ARG A 140 1.01 -14.13 -10.09
C ARG A 140 0.39 -15.53 -10.09
N ARG A 141 -0.94 -15.65 -10.14
CA ARG A 141 -1.63 -16.94 -10.29
C ARG A 141 -1.44 -17.53 -11.68
N TYR A 142 -1.50 -16.70 -12.72
CA TYR A 142 -1.33 -17.13 -14.10
C TYR A 142 0.09 -17.66 -14.40
N LEU A 143 1.14 -16.99 -13.92
CA LEU A 143 2.54 -17.33 -14.19
C LEU A 143 3.11 -18.47 -13.31
N GLY A 144 2.33 -19.50 -13.02
CA GLY A 144 2.80 -20.65 -12.23
C GLY A 144 2.71 -20.48 -10.72
N PHE A 145 1.77 -19.65 -10.25
CA PHE A 145 1.41 -19.45 -8.85
C PHE A 145 2.56 -19.00 -7.94
N ARG A 146 2.70 -17.68 -7.77
CA ARG A 146 3.58 -17.10 -6.74
C ARG A 146 2.82 -16.74 -5.45
N LYS A 147 3.48 -16.88 -4.30
CA LYS A 147 2.84 -16.74 -2.98
C LYS A 147 2.24 -15.34 -2.80
N THR A 148 0.95 -15.29 -2.47
CA THR A 148 0.23 -14.05 -2.18
C THR A 148 -0.55 -14.24 -0.87
N ILE A 149 -0.33 -13.37 0.11
CA ILE A 149 -0.99 -13.43 1.42
C ILE A 149 -2.08 -12.36 1.44
N LEU A 150 -3.34 -12.80 1.38
CA LEU A 150 -4.50 -11.91 1.47
C LEU A 150 -4.89 -11.73 2.93
N LEU A 151 -4.89 -10.48 3.39
CA LEU A 151 -5.19 -10.11 4.76
C LEU A 151 -6.69 -9.89 4.97
N ASP A 152 -7.28 -10.49 6.01
CA ASP A 152 -8.63 -10.12 6.47
C ASP A 152 -8.56 -8.85 7.31
N ARG A 153 -8.80 -7.72 6.64
CA ARG A 153 -8.77 -6.40 7.28
C ARG A 153 -9.80 -6.25 8.40
N LYS A 154 -10.95 -6.91 8.34
CA LYS A 154 -11.96 -6.82 9.40
C LYS A 154 -11.50 -7.53 10.66
N VAL A 155 -10.79 -8.64 10.50
CA VAL A 155 -10.16 -9.34 11.63
C VAL A 155 -9.02 -8.48 12.20
N ILE A 156 -8.13 -7.98 11.36
CA ILE A 156 -6.99 -7.16 11.80
C ILE A 156 -7.46 -5.93 12.57
N VAL A 157 -8.38 -5.14 12.01
CA VAL A 157 -8.92 -3.95 12.68
C VAL A 157 -9.53 -4.28 14.05
N ARG A 158 -10.27 -5.40 14.15
CA ARG A 158 -10.84 -5.84 15.43
C ARG A 158 -9.79 -6.22 16.47
N LEU A 159 -8.65 -6.78 16.03
CA LEU A 159 -7.56 -7.19 16.91
C LEU A 159 -6.68 -5.99 17.33
N THR A 160 -6.53 -4.99 16.47
CA THR A 160 -5.70 -3.81 16.75
C THR A 160 -6.41 -2.71 17.52
N ASP A 161 -7.75 -2.73 17.59
CA ASP A 161 -8.56 -1.77 18.35
C ASP A 161 -8.84 -2.22 19.80
N GLN A 162 -8.30 -3.36 20.23
CA GLN A 162 -8.32 -3.84 21.63
C GLN A 162 -7.21 -3.19 22.43
#